data_AF-A0A344LYS7-F1
#
_entry.id   AF-A0A344LYS7-F1
#
_cell.length_a   1.000
_cell.length_b   1.000
_cell.length_c   1.000
_cell.angle_alpha   90.00
_cell.angle_beta   90.00
_cell.angle_gamma   90.00
#
_symmetry.space_group_name_H-M   'P 1'
#
loop_
_entity.id
_entity.type
_entity.pdbx_description
1 polymer ?
#
loop_
_entity_poly.entity_id
_entity_poly.type
_entity_poly.pdbx_seq_one_letter_code
_entity_poly.pdbx_strand_id
1 'polypeptide(L)'
;MGAPAARINDMHVCPMVTATVPHVGGPILPPGTPTVLIGGQPAACLGDMIVCTGPPDSIIAGSSTVLIGGKPAARMGDSTAHGGTIVIGCPTVLIG
;
A
#
# COMPACT_ATOMS: atom_id res chain seq x y z
N MET A 1 13.98 -8.34 -9.53
CA MET A 1 13.63 -7.11 -10.29
C MET A 1 12.76 -6.27 -9.38
N GLY A 2 12.98 -4.96 -9.27
CA GLY A 2 12.19 -4.13 -8.36
C GLY A 2 10.75 -3.92 -8.84
N ALA A 3 9.84 -3.66 -7.92
CA ALA A 3 8.45 -3.30 -8.19
C ALA A 3 8.22 -1.80 -7.94
N PRO A 4 7.29 -1.15 -8.66
CA PRO A 4 6.92 0.25 -8.41
C PRO A 4 6.64 0.53 -6.93
N ALA A 5 7.28 1.54 -6.36
CA ALA A 5 7.10 1.92 -4.97
C ALA A 5 5.71 2.49 -4.71
N ALA A 6 5.04 2.03 -3.65
CA ALA A 6 3.71 2.50 -3.28
C ALA A 6 3.80 3.82 -2.47
N ARG A 7 2.78 4.64 -2.60
CA ARG A 7 2.66 5.96 -1.98
C ARG A 7 1.26 6.12 -1.40
N ILE A 8 1.06 7.17 -0.61
CA ILE A 8 -0.30 7.61 -0.31
C ILE A 8 -1.08 7.82 -1.63
N ASN A 9 -2.39 7.63 -1.57
CA ASN A 9 -3.31 7.70 -2.72
C ASN A 9 -3.15 6.62 -3.79
N ASP A 10 -2.10 5.80 -3.77
CA ASP A 10 -2.03 4.63 -4.65
C ASP A 10 -3.10 3.60 -4.21
N MET A 11 -3.72 2.95 -5.19
CA MET A 11 -4.92 2.12 -4.97
C MET A 11 -4.56 0.68 -4.63
N HIS A 12 -5.41 0.04 -3.85
CA HIS A 12 -5.43 -1.42 -3.70
C HIS A 12 -6.76 -2.00 -4.22
N VAL A 13 -6.78 -3.31 -4.43
CA VAL A 13 -8.01 -4.08 -4.65
C VAL A 13 -8.26 -4.96 -3.42
N CYS A 14 -9.51 -5.12 -3.03
CA CYS A 14 -9.90 -5.92 -1.87
C CYS A 14 -10.87 -7.03 -2.31
N PRO A 15 -10.54 -8.32 -2.11
CA PRO A 15 -11.41 -9.44 -2.49
C PRO A 15 -12.38 -9.85 -1.37
N MET A 16 -12.27 -9.24 -0.18
CA MET A 16 -13.07 -9.64 0.97
C MET A 16 -14.55 -9.28 0.79
N VAL A 17 -15.42 -10.07 1.41
CA VAL A 17 -16.86 -9.86 1.42
C VAL A 17 -17.33 -9.95 2.86
N THR A 18 -18.06 -8.93 3.33
CA THR A 18 -18.72 -8.99 4.64
C THR A 18 -20.19 -9.34 4.42
N ALA A 19 -20.59 -10.54 4.84
CA ALA A 19 -21.90 -11.12 4.56
C ALA A 19 -22.22 -11.13 3.06
N THR A 20 -23.06 -10.21 2.58
CA THR A 20 -23.45 -10.09 1.16
C THR A 20 -22.86 -8.84 0.49
N VAL A 21 -22.05 -8.05 1.20
CA VAL A 21 -21.50 -6.78 0.72
C VAL A 21 -20.03 -6.99 0.32
N PRO A 22 -19.71 -6.96 -0.98
CA PRO A 22 -18.32 -6.98 -1.43
C PRO A 22 -17.59 -5.74 -0.95
N HIS A 23 -16.36 -5.92 -0.49
CA HIS A 23 -15.48 -4.79 -0.24
C HIS A 23 -15.04 -4.19 -1.58
N VAL A 24 -14.71 -2.91 -1.55
CA VAL A 24 -14.10 -2.21 -2.67
C VAL A 24 -12.80 -1.59 -2.17
N GLY A 25 -11.71 -1.89 -2.87
CA GLY A 25 -10.40 -1.35 -2.55
C GLY A 25 -10.32 0.14 -2.85
N GLY A 26 -9.66 0.87 -1.97
CA GLY A 26 -9.46 2.32 -2.06
C GLY A 26 -7.98 2.71 -1.92
N PRO A 27 -7.70 4.01 -1.81
CA PRO A 27 -6.35 4.54 -1.70
C PRO A 27 -5.68 4.23 -0.36
N ILE A 28 -4.34 4.16 -0.37
CA ILE A 28 -3.51 4.21 0.84
C ILE A 28 -3.71 5.57 1.52
N LEU A 29 -4.00 5.53 2.82
CA LEU A 29 -4.34 6.69 3.62
C LEU A 29 -3.08 7.46 4.08
N PRO A 30 -3.20 8.78 4.30
CA PRO A 30 -2.18 9.53 5.02
C PRO A 30 -2.02 9.01 6.46
N PRO A 31 -0.84 9.21 7.09
CA PRO A 31 0.25 10.07 6.63
C PRO A 31 1.29 9.38 5.74
N GLY A 32 1.27 8.05 5.61
CA GLY A 32 2.41 7.29 5.09
C GLY A 32 3.69 7.62 5.87
N THR A 33 4.80 7.83 5.16
CA THR A 33 6.05 8.39 5.71
C THR A 33 6.32 9.78 5.11
N PRO A 34 5.84 10.87 5.74
CA PRO A 34 5.93 12.23 5.17
C PRO A 34 7.34 12.75 4.93
N THR A 35 8.35 12.19 5.60
CA THR A 35 9.76 12.58 5.46
C THR A 35 10.41 12.02 4.19
N VAL A 36 9.79 11.04 3.53
CA VAL A 36 10.31 10.39 2.32
C VAL A 36 9.27 10.52 1.22
N LEU A 37 9.56 11.34 0.22
CA LEU A 37 8.66 11.60 -0.91
C LEU A 37 9.10 10.79 -2.13
N ILE A 38 8.18 10.01 -2.69
CA ILE A 38 8.36 9.25 -3.93
C ILE A 38 7.42 9.86 -4.97
N GLY A 39 7.98 10.36 -6.08
CA GLY A 39 7.18 11.06 -7.09
C GLY A 39 6.34 12.22 -6.54
N GLY A 40 6.85 12.91 -5.51
CA GLY A 40 6.19 14.04 -4.86
C GLY A 40 5.15 13.71 -3.79
N GLN A 41 4.89 12.42 -3.50
CA GLN A 41 3.94 12.00 -2.46
C GLN A 41 4.64 11.19 -1.36
N PRO A 42 4.20 11.27 -0.10
CA PRO A 42 4.68 10.42 0.98
C PRO A 42 4.68 8.93 0.61
N ALA A 43 5.80 8.27 0.88
CA ALA A 43 5.98 6.85 0.65
C ALA A 43 5.10 6.01 1.60
N ALA A 44 4.54 4.92 1.08
CA ALA A 44 3.78 3.96 1.89
C ALA A 44 4.71 2.86 2.43
N CYS A 45 4.41 2.36 3.61
CA CYS A 45 5.17 1.32 4.32
C CYS A 45 4.24 0.27 4.91
N LEU A 46 4.83 -0.85 5.33
CA LEU A 46 4.13 -1.89 6.09
C LEU A 46 3.43 -1.29 7.32
N GLY A 47 2.17 -1.68 7.48
CA GLY A 47 1.28 -1.23 8.54
C GLY A 47 0.52 0.08 8.24
N ASP A 48 0.77 0.74 7.10
CA ASP A 48 -0.03 1.90 6.72
C ASP A 48 -1.48 1.48 6.40
N MET A 49 -2.42 2.34 6.78
CA MET A 49 -3.85 2.09 6.61
C MET A 49 -4.30 2.38 5.18
N ILE A 50 -5.34 1.68 4.74
CA ILE A 50 -5.88 1.79 3.39
C ILE A 50 -7.41 1.86 3.48
N VAL A 51 -8.02 2.71 2.63
CA VAL A 51 -9.48 2.80 2.53
C VAL A 51 -10.03 1.52 1.94
N CYS A 52 -11.04 0.95 2.57
CA CYS A 52 -11.79 -0.20 2.06
C CYS A 52 -13.29 0.01 2.34
N THR A 53 -14.18 -0.40 1.44
CA THR A 53 -15.63 -0.40 1.72
C THR A 53 -15.96 -1.54 2.68
N GLY A 54 -15.78 -1.25 3.97
CA GLY A 54 -15.80 -2.19 5.10
C GLY A 54 -15.05 -1.56 6.28
N PRO A 55 -14.51 -2.35 7.22
CA PRO A 55 -13.47 -1.87 8.12
C PRO A 55 -12.27 -1.33 7.33
N PRO A 56 -11.47 -0.40 7.90
CA PRO A 56 -10.20 -0.01 7.31
C PRO A 56 -9.26 -1.22 7.12
N ASP A 57 -8.55 -1.27 5.99
CA ASP A 57 -7.54 -2.31 5.71
C ASP A 57 -6.14 -1.79 6.04
N SER A 58 -5.13 -2.65 6.00
CA SER A 58 -3.73 -2.29 6.20
C SER A 58 -2.78 -3.07 5.30
N ILE A 59 -1.62 -2.46 5.02
CA ILE A 59 -0.54 -3.11 4.28
C ILE A 59 0.16 -4.12 5.20
N ILE A 60 0.24 -5.39 4.79
CA ILE A 60 0.86 -6.45 5.61
C ILE A 60 2.14 -7.04 5.00
N ALA A 61 2.46 -6.68 3.76
CA ALA A 61 3.71 -7.04 3.10
C ALA A 61 4.44 -5.80 2.60
N GLY A 62 5.76 -5.90 2.47
CA GLY A 62 6.64 -4.85 1.99
C GLY A 62 7.96 -5.44 1.51
N SER A 63 8.90 -4.58 1.12
CA SER A 63 10.26 -4.97 0.78
C SER A 63 10.98 -5.67 1.94
N SER A 64 11.70 -6.75 1.65
CA SER A 64 12.55 -7.43 2.62
C SER A 64 13.88 -6.73 2.88
N THR A 65 14.27 -5.79 2.01
CA THR A 65 15.61 -5.18 2.02
C THR A 65 15.60 -3.66 2.10
N VAL A 66 14.52 -3.01 1.67
CA VAL A 66 14.41 -1.55 1.64
C VAL A 66 13.49 -1.08 2.76
N LEU A 67 14.04 -0.27 3.65
CA LEU A 67 13.31 0.35 4.75
C LEU A 67 13.12 1.84 4.47
N ILE A 68 11.90 2.33 4.69
CA ILE A 68 11.53 3.74 4.66
C ILE A 68 11.00 4.10 6.05
N GLY A 69 11.57 5.13 6.68
CA GLY A 69 11.19 5.50 8.06
C GLY A 69 11.41 4.37 9.08
N GLY A 70 12.30 3.43 8.79
CA GLY A 70 12.56 2.24 9.63
C GLY A 70 11.57 1.08 9.41
N LYS A 71 10.61 1.20 8.50
CA LYS A 71 9.63 0.15 8.17
C LYS A 71 9.85 -0.40 6.76
N PRO A 72 9.49 -1.67 6.48
CA PRO A 72 9.49 -2.21 5.12
C PRO A 72 8.73 -1.31 4.14
N ALA A 73 9.37 -0.92 3.04
CA ALA A 73 8.75 -0.08 2.01
C ALA A 73 7.69 -0.87 1.23
N ALA A 74 6.49 -0.30 1.08
CA ALA A 74 5.41 -0.95 0.31
C ALA A 74 5.60 -0.75 -1.19
N ARG A 75 5.14 -1.71 -1.98
CA ARG A 75 5.30 -1.79 -3.43
C ARG A 75 4.00 -2.27 -4.08
N MET A 76 3.85 -1.99 -5.37
CA MET A 76 2.83 -2.62 -6.19
C MET A 76 2.97 -4.15 -6.12
N GLY A 77 1.88 -4.83 -5.83
CA GLY A 77 1.81 -6.28 -5.62
C GLY A 77 1.92 -6.73 -4.16
N ASP A 78 2.30 -5.85 -3.23
CA ASP A 78 2.32 -6.23 -1.81
C ASP A 78 0.89 -6.40 -1.27
N SER A 79 0.71 -7.39 -0.40
CA SER A 79 -0.59 -7.83 0.11
C SER A 79 -1.13 -6.95 1.25
N THR A 80 -2.45 -6.93 1.37
CA THR A 80 -3.20 -6.24 2.45
C THR A 80 -3.87 -7.23 3.40
N ALA A 81 -4.27 -6.78 4.59
CA ALA A 81 -4.86 -7.63 5.63
C ALA A 81 -6.17 -8.28 5.19
N HIS A 82 -6.94 -7.64 4.30
CA HIS A 82 -8.14 -8.24 3.71
C HIS A 82 -7.86 -9.21 2.55
N GLY A 83 -6.60 -9.62 2.36
CA GLY A 83 -6.18 -10.52 1.28
C GLY A 83 -6.09 -9.82 -0.08
N GLY A 84 -6.18 -8.49 -0.10
CA GLY A 84 -6.02 -7.66 -1.27
C GLY A 84 -4.57 -7.42 -1.65
N THR A 85 -4.37 -6.59 -2.67
CA THR A 85 -3.03 -6.20 -3.14
C THR A 85 -3.01 -4.76 -3.61
N ILE A 86 -1.89 -4.08 -3.41
CA ILE A 86 -1.64 -2.75 -3.98
C ILE A 86 -1.49 -2.88 -5.51
N VAL A 87 -2.25 -2.10 -6.28
CA VAL A 87 -2.33 -2.22 -7.75
C VAL A 87 -1.74 -1.03 -8.51
N ILE A 88 -1.39 0.04 -7.81
CA ILE A 88 -0.72 1.22 -8.37
C ILE A 88 0.55 1.51 -7.56
N GLY A 89 1.57 2.01 -8.23
CA GLY A 89 2.78 2.54 -7.60
C GLY A 89 3.45 3.58 -8.49
N CYS A 90 4.54 4.17 -8.02
CA CYS A 90 5.34 5.11 -8.79
C CYS A 90 6.18 4.39 -9.86
N PRO A 91 5.91 4.56 -11.17
CA PRO A 91 6.55 3.78 -12.22
C PRO A 91 8.04 4.08 -12.41
N THR A 92 8.52 5.22 -11.89
CA THR A 92 9.91 5.65 -12.01
C THR A 92 10.79 5.27 -10.82
N VAL A 93 10.21 4.74 -9.75
CA VAL A 93 10.93 4.34 -8.54
C VAL A 93 10.63 2.88 -8.26
N LEU A 94 11.63 2.02 -8.51
CA LEU A 94 11.52 0.57 -8.34
C LEU A 94 12.24 0.13 -7.07
N ILE A 95 11.53 -0.54 -6.18
CA ILE A 95 12.04 -1.06 -4.90
C ILE A 95 12.14 -2.58 -4.97
N GLY A 96 13.30 -3.10 -4.54
CA GLY A 96 13.62 -4.53 -4.47
C GLY A 96 12.86 -5.30 -3.41
#